data_AF-A0A1C5S6M7-F1
#
_entry.id   AF-A0A1C5S6M7-F1
#
_cell.length_a   1.000
_cell.length_b   1.000
_cell.length_c   1.000
_cell.angle_alpha   90.00
_cell.angle_beta   90.00
_cell.angle_gamma   90.00
#
_symmetry.space_group_name_H-M   'P 1'
#
loop_
_entity.id
_entity.type
_entity.pdbx_description
1 polymer ?
#
loop_
_entity_poly.entity_id
_entity_poly.type
_entity_poly.pdbx_seq_one_letter_code
_entity_poly.pdbx_strand_id
1 'polypeptide(L)'
;MFLITNSLDKYLLNVDFFRKIGDILYYKNKHFYRCKNSIEDLFASWGYDIKDVIFSYCYNLGMTKEQTSNILYFFCKSSLSMPTVGISTFEQFTTHIEASCKDSNIKTHIRTILENTPNTIQIRISSVINCAHHRSTEKSNNIPCFSCRYYNRSLTILKANLIDHESTPSDMPKAIKFLRAIRNKELKSYRHSELTQAALTLDAMGNVQLSCSQKEDSITEDLIMFILTNDESQLRYYSFSRIEKAILYYMAAMEYHYKAANNKEGTQCIVKIFNIISAYIRTHPNSLPSFRNIIGFDIELQRRFVCTAIEETYSNRDYDNIVKINEFRRNIQTTENIKPKFNLGLTSIMPDIEEVLLAYYEIKLKLNLIQPDEFLDLYNSPSLTYLRCDSLTYNRVISLLFKVNLNECMMNILLQNDYICKDHAISINKSLYEQYLLSKDGIDPDKIEKVQSYLSKSKVSDHKELVEFFISDSILALTYITDFLSPTIRSTLFTNSFCGGIYRNLYIWTLRKEAVENIYREKVINDYKRFRDLLLQKLESHAWNMLRTTYLSETANMFYNNAIETHTEGQTYQNFIKGFYILDDDLQNNTCQFYLALERYKMNIGDLINDRIEKPAAENKYYQPIEYFKWPKQG
;
A
#
# COMPACT_ATOMS: atom_id res chain seq x y z
N MET A 1 25.52 26.26 -13.44
CA MET A 1 24.69 25.13 -13.90
C MET A 1 23.33 25.52 -14.50
N PHE A 2 22.85 26.77 -14.34
CA PHE A 2 21.53 27.24 -14.84
C PHE A 2 21.51 27.70 -16.32
N LEU A 3 22.68 27.78 -16.98
CA LEU A 3 22.86 28.39 -18.30
C LEU A 3 23.03 27.37 -19.45
N ILE A 4 23.02 26.06 -19.16
CA ILE A 4 23.30 24.99 -20.15
C ILE A 4 22.07 24.13 -20.45
N THR A 5 20.95 24.30 -19.74
CA THR A 5 19.70 23.57 -20.04
C THR A 5 18.90 24.27 -21.13
N ASN A 6 18.43 23.50 -22.11
CA ASN A 6 17.52 23.95 -23.17
C ASN A 6 16.32 24.69 -22.52
N SER A 7 15.95 25.86 -23.03
CA SER A 7 14.91 26.71 -22.41
C SER A 7 13.56 25.98 -22.27
N LEU A 8 13.32 25.00 -23.14
CA LEU A 8 12.15 24.13 -23.12
C LEU A 8 12.12 23.14 -21.94
N ASP A 9 13.26 22.75 -21.38
CA ASP A 9 13.33 21.76 -20.29
C ASP A 9 13.40 22.41 -18.89
N LYS A 10 13.40 23.76 -18.82
CA LYS A 10 13.47 24.48 -17.54
C LYS A 10 12.29 24.17 -16.61
N TYR A 11 11.13 23.83 -17.15
CA TYR A 11 9.97 23.46 -16.32
C TYR A 11 10.20 22.13 -15.59
N LEU A 12 10.98 21.20 -16.14
CA LEU A 12 11.30 19.92 -15.50
C LEU A 12 12.13 20.09 -14.23
N LEU A 13 13.00 21.11 -14.19
CA LEU A 13 13.73 21.46 -12.97
C LEU A 13 12.76 21.89 -11.85
N ASN A 14 11.73 22.67 -12.18
CA ASN A 14 10.70 23.04 -11.22
C ASN A 14 9.88 21.83 -10.76
N VAL A 15 9.51 20.94 -11.69
CA VAL A 15 8.79 19.70 -11.38
C VAL A 15 9.59 18.83 -10.41
N ASP A 16 10.86 18.58 -10.70
CA ASP A 16 11.75 17.77 -9.86
C ASP A 16 11.99 18.43 -8.51
N PHE A 17 12.21 19.75 -8.48
CA PHE A 17 12.40 20.51 -7.25
C PHE A 17 11.21 20.38 -6.31
N PHE A 18 9.99 20.64 -6.80
CA PHE A 18 8.79 20.51 -5.97
C PHE A 18 8.53 19.06 -5.59
N ARG A 19 8.76 18.09 -6.48
CA ARG A 19 8.62 16.67 -6.16
C ARG A 19 9.56 16.28 -5.02
N LYS A 20 10.84 16.62 -5.10
CA LYS A 20 11.83 16.33 -4.05
C LYS A 20 11.51 17.02 -2.72
N ILE A 21 10.98 18.24 -2.74
CA ILE A 21 10.46 18.87 -1.52
C ILE A 21 9.30 18.06 -0.95
N GLY A 22 8.38 17.60 -1.81
CA GLY A 22 7.30 16.69 -1.43
C GLY A 22 7.82 15.41 -0.77
N ASP A 23 8.85 14.79 -1.35
CA ASP A 23 9.51 13.58 -0.82
C ASP A 23 10.08 13.84 0.58
N ILE A 24 10.80 14.94 0.76
CA ILE A 24 11.37 15.34 2.06
C ILE A 24 10.26 15.58 3.10
N LEU A 25 9.20 16.28 2.69
CA LEU A 25 8.08 16.60 3.58
C LEU A 25 7.18 15.40 3.87
N TYR A 26 7.28 14.32 3.10
CA TYR A 26 6.45 13.13 3.28
C TYR A 26 6.83 12.39 4.55
N TYR A 27 8.14 12.40 4.83
CA TYR A 27 8.72 11.86 6.05
C TYR A 27 8.68 12.86 7.20
N LYS A 28 8.67 14.17 6.93
CA LYS A 28 8.63 15.19 8.00
C LYS A 28 7.20 15.44 8.46
N ASN A 29 6.77 14.65 9.45
CA ASN A 29 5.47 14.80 10.12
C ASN A 29 5.36 16.09 10.98
N LYS A 30 6.45 16.85 11.16
CA LYS A 30 6.46 18.01 12.07
C LYS A 30 5.53 19.09 11.55
N HIS A 31 4.79 19.71 12.47
CA HIS A 31 4.05 20.96 12.27
C HIS A 31 5.00 22.13 11.97
N PHE A 32 5.70 22.11 10.83
CA PHE A 32 6.51 23.26 10.38
C PHE A 32 5.64 24.49 10.11
N TYR A 33 4.34 24.26 9.84
CA TYR A 33 3.36 25.31 9.65
C TYR A 33 2.07 24.89 10.37
N ARG A 34 1.63 25.63 11.40
CA ARG A 34 0.22 25.57 11.80
C ARG A 34 -0.56 25.96 10.54
N CYS A 35 -1.27 25.01 9.92
CA CYS A 35 -2.15 25.31 8.78
C CYS A 35 -3.06 26.44 9.21
N LYS A 36 -2.84 27.64 8.66
CA LYS A 36 -3.81 28.69 8.79
C LYS A 36 -4.84 28.33 7.74
N ASN A 37 -6.10 28.27 8.13
CA ASN A 37 -7.20 28.06 7.20
C ASN A 37 -7.43 29.33 6.35
N SER A 38 -6.36 29.80 5.68
CA SER A 38 -6.30 30.99 4.86
C SER A 38 -6.61 30.65 3.40
N ILE A 39 -6.97 31.65 2.61
CA ILE A 39 -7.27 31.47 1.17
C ILE A 39 -6.02 30.96 0.44
N GLU A 40 -4.84 31.50 0.76
CA GLU A 40 -3.58 31.01 0.21
C GLU A 40 -3.38 29.52 0.48
N ASP A 41 -3.52 29.08 1.73
CA ASP A 41 -3.29 27.69 2.11
C ASP A 41 -4.29 26.71 1.49
N LEU A 42 -5.50 27.18 1.14
CA LEU A 42 -6.47 26.42 0.35
C LEU A 42 -5.97 26.17 -1.07
N PHE A 43 -5.64 27.23 -1.81
CA PHE A 43 -5.20 27.12 -3.21
C PHE A 43 -3.82 26.47 -3.34
N ALA A 44 -2.91 26.79 -2.43
CA ALA A 44 -1.56 26.25 -2.45
C ALA A 44 -1.55 24.73 -2.27
N SER A 45 -2.47 24.17 -1.47
CA SER A 45 -2.62 22.71 -1.33
C SER A 45 -2.96 21.99 -2.63
N TRP A 46 -3.50 22.71 -3.59
CA TRP A 46 -3.85 22.21 -4.93
C TRP A 46 -2.78 22.54 -5.99
N GLY A 47 -1.66 23.13 -5.57
CA GLY A 47 -0.54 23.50 -6.43
C GLY A 47 -0.68 24.87 -7.08
N TYR A 48 -1.49 25.76 -6.52
CA TYR A 48 -1.74 27.11 -7.07
C TYR A 48 -1.21 28.17 -6.11
N ASP A 49 -0.35 29.04 -6.62
CA ASP A 49 0.18 30.16 -5.84
C ASP A 49 -0.63 31.43 -6.15
N ILE A 50 -1.49 31.82 -5.21
CA ILE A 50 -2.30 33.04 -5.35
C ILE A 50 -1.46 34.31 -5.15
N LYS A 51 -0.26 34.22 -4.55
CA LYS A 51 0.59 35.40 -4.31
C LYS A 51 1.04 36.01 -5.63
N ASP A 52 1.46 35.19 -6.59
CA ASP A 52 1.88 35.66 -7.92
C ASP A 52 0.74 36.42 -8.64
N VAL A 53 -0.49 35.94 -8.47
CA VAL A 53 -1.70 36.56 -9.02
C VAL A 53 -1.95 37.91 -8.36
N ILE A 54 -1.91 37.95 -7.02
CA ILE A 54 -2.12 39.17 -6.24
C ILE A 54 -1.05 40.21 -6.61
N PHE A 55 0.23 39.82 -6.67
CA PHE A 55 1.32 40.71 -7.04
C PHE A 55 1.15 41.25 -8.45
N SER A 56 0.85 40.39 -9.43
CA SER A 56 0.64 40.80 -10.82
C SER A 56 -0.55 41.76 -10.95
N TYR A 57 -1.66 41.46 -10.27
CA TYR A 57 -2.86 42.31 -10.25
C TYR A 57 -2.57 43.68 -9.61
N CYS A 58 -1.95 43.71 -8.44
CA CYS A 58 -1.62 44.96 -7.73
C CYS A 58 -0.61 45.80 -8.53
N TYR A 59 0.37 45.16 -9.16
CA TYR A 59 1.34 45.82 -10.03
C TYR A 59 0.67 46.46 -11.25
N ASN A 60 -0.21 45.74 -11.93
CA ASN A 60 -0.93 46.25 -13.11
C ASN A 60 -1.87 47.43 -12.78
N LEU A 61 -2.37 47.49 -11.54
CA LEU A 61 -3.19 48.60 -11.05
C LEU A 61 -2.39 49.76 -10.44
N GLY A 62 -1.05 49.67 -10.38
CA GLY A 62 -0.21 50.71 -9.79
C GLY A 62 -0.43 50.90 -8.28
N MET A 63 -0.84 49.86 -7.56
CA MET A 63 -1.14 49.93 -6.12
C MET A 63 0.13 50.17 -5.30
N THR A 64 -0.01 50.89 -4.17
CA THR A 64 1.11 51.11 -3.26
C THR A 64 1.53 49.81 -2.55
N LYS A 65 2.74 49.80 -2.00
CA LYS A 65 3.24 48.69 -1.18
C LYS A 65 2.34 48.38 0.02
N GLU A 66 1.76 49.41 0.63
CA GLU A 66 0.85 49.28 1.77
C GLU A 66 -0.48 48.65 1.35
N GLN A 67 -1.08 49.14 0.26
CA GLN A 67 -2.31 48.56 -0.31
C GLN A 67 -2.11 47.09 -0.70
N THR A 68 -0.99 46.77 -1.37
CA THR A 68 -0.63 45.41 -1.74
C THR A 68 -0.46 44.52 -0.51
N SER A 69 0.17 45.04 0.55
CA SER A 69 0.38 44.33 1.82
C SER A 69 -0.94 44.02 2.54
N ASN A 70 -1.91 44.94 2.50
CA ASN A 70 -3.24 44.74 3.11
C ASN A 70 -4.03 43.65 2.37
N ILE A 71 -3.99 43.63 1.04
CA ILE A 71 -4.60 42.56 0.23
C ILE A 71 -3.91 41.22 0.52
N LEU A 72 -2.57 41.17 0.51
CA LEU A 72 -1.82 39.95 0.86
C LEU A 72 -2.15 39.44 2.25
N TYR A 73 -2.29 40.35 3.23
CA TYR A 73 -2.66 39.99 4.59
C TYR A 73 -4.03 39.31 4.63
N PHE A 74 -5.02 39.84 3.90
CA PHE A 74 -6.34 39.24 3.81
C PHE A 74 -6.29 37.81 3.24
N PHE A 75 -5.60 37.60 2.12
CA PHE A 75 -5.55 36.29 1.47
C PHE A 75 -4.67 35.27 2.21
N CYS A 76 -3.56 35.70 2.82
CA CYS A 76 -2.54 34.78 3.38
C CYS A 76 -2.64 34.60 4.90
N LYS A 77 -3.21 35.56 5.64
CA LYS A 77 -3.20 35.55 7.12
C LYS A 77 -4.58 35.54 7.77
N SER A 78 -5.62 36.01 7.09
CA SER A 78 -6.98 35.91 7.65
C SER A 78 -7.42 34.45 7.70
N SER A 79 -7.71 33.94 8.89
CA SER A 79 -8.40 32.67 9.05
C SER A 79 -9.83 32.84 8.59
N LEU A 80 -10.22 32.13 7.54
CA LEU A 80 -11.63 32.03 7.18
C LEU A 80 -12.34 31.16 8.22
N SER A 81 -13.54 31.55 8.63
CA SER A 81 -14.51 30.56 9.11
C SER A 81 -14.70 29.57 7.97
N MET A 82 -14.32 28.31 8.18
CA MET A 82 -14.43 27.28 7.14
C MET A 82 -15.82 27.35 6.51
N PRO A 83 -15.93 27.48 5.17
CA PRO A 83 -17.22 27.47 4.53
C PRO A 83 -17.95 26.19 4.92
N THR A 84 -19.21 26.29 5.35
CA THR A 84 -20.01 25.13 5.71
C THR A 84 -20.15 24.18 4.52
N VAL A 85 -20.32 22.88 4.82
CA VAL A 85 -20.72 21.85 3.85
C VAL A 85 -21.88 22.39 3.01
N GLY A 86 -21.66 22.65 1.72
CA GLY A 86 -22.66 23.27 0.83
C GLY A 86 -22.11 24.16 -0.29
N ILE A 87 -20.88 24.67 -0.17
CA ILE A 87 -20.22 25.40 -1.28
C ILE A 87 -19.64 24.39 -2.27
N SER A 88 -20.13 24.45 -3.51
CA SER A 88 -19.73 23.54 -4.59
C SER A 88 -19.20 24.25 -5.83
N THR A 89 -19.57 25.51 -6.04
CA THR A 89 -19.18 26.30 -7.21
C THR A 89 -18.21 27.43 -6.87
N PHE A 90 -17.47 27.89 -7.88
CA PHE A 90 -16.57 29.04 -7.76
C PHE A 90 -17.30 30.33 -7.39
N GLU A 91 -18.52 30.52 -7.90
CA GLU A 91 -19.35 31.69 -7.58
C GLU A 91 -19.80 31.68 -6.11
N GLN A 92 -20.24 30.53 -5.60
CA GLN A 92 -20.62 30.37 -4.20
C GLN A 92 -19.43 30.64 -3.27
N PHE A 93 -18.24 30.15 -3.65
CA PHE A 93 -17.02 30.40 -2.90
C PHE A 93 -16.64 31.88 -2.90
N THR A 94 -16.61 32.52 -4.07
CA THR A 94 -16.29 33.96 -4.20
C THR A 94 -17.24 34.81 -3.36
N THR A 95 -18.54 34.55 -3.43
CA THR A 95 -19.57 35.23 -2.63
C THR A 95 -19.33 35.07 -1.13
N HIS A 96 -18.94 33.86 -0.68
CA HIS A 96 -18.63 33.59 0.72
C HIS A 96 -17.37 34.35 1.20
N ILE A 97 -16.32 34.44 0.37
CA ILE A 97 -15.11 35.21 0.67
C ILE A 97 -15.42 36.71 0.73
N GLU A 98 -16.20 37.24 -0.20
CA GLU A 98 -16.65 38.63 -0.21
C GLU A 98 -17.48 38.98 1.03
N ALA A 99 -18.35 38.07 1.49
CA ALA A 99 -19.14 38.23 2.71
C ALA A 99 -18.27 38.20 3.98
N SER A 100 -17.16 37.47 3.95
CA SER A 100 -16.22 37.34 5.07
C SER A 100 -15.28 38.56 5.21
N CYS A 101 -15.21 39.42 4.19
CA CYS A 101 -14.37 40.62 4.20
C CYS A 101 -15.12 41.82 4.80
N LYS A 102 -14.60 42.36 5.91
CA LYS A 102 -15.14 43.55 6.59
C LYS A 102 -14.67 44.87 5.96
N ASP A 103 -13.55 44.85 5.24
CA ASP A 103 -12.96 46.04 4.63
C ASP A 103 -13.54 46.26 3.22
N SER A 104 -14.27 47.36 3.04
CA SER A 104 -14.90 47.72 1.77
C SER A 104 -13.90 47.94 0.64
N ASN A 105 -12.68 48.41 0.93
CA ASN A 105 -11.65 48.64 -0.06
C ASN A 105 -11.02 47.34 -0.54
N ILE A 106 -10.87 46.34 0.33
CA ILE A 106 -10.36 45.02 -0.07
C ILE A 106 -11.46 44.28 -0.86
N LYS A 107 -12.72 44.41 -0.44
CA LYS A 107 -13.86 43.71 -1.04
C LYS A 107 -14.02 43.97 -2.54
N THR A 108 -13.74 45.18 -3.02
CA THR A 108 -13.80 45.53 -4.45
C THR A 108 -12.77 44.79 -5.30
N HIS A 109 -11.68 44.30 -4.71
CA HIS A 109 -10.60 43.59 -5.42
C HIS A 109 -10.74 42.06 -5.37
N ILE A 110 -11.50 41.50 -4.42
CA ILE A 110 -11.57 40.05 -4.18
C ILE A 110 -12.00 39.28 -5.42
N ARG A 111 -13.13 39.67 -6.03
CA ARG A 111 -13.71 38.99 -7.19
C ARG A 111 -12.73 38.94 -8.34
N THR A 112 -12.19 40.10 -8.72
CA THR A 112 -11.24 40.22 -9.83
C THR A 112 -9.94 39.48 -9.57
N ILE A 113 -9.44 39.44 -8.33
CA ILE A 113 -8.26 38.64 -7.98
C ILE A 113 -8.57 37.14 -8.09
N LEU A 114 -9.73 36.69 -7.61
CA LEU A 114 -10.13 35.29 -7.68
C LEU A 114 -10.38 34.85 -9.12
N GLU A 115 -11.05 35.68 -9.93
CA GLU A 115 -11.23 35.45 -11.37
C GLU A 115 -9.88 35.44 -12.12
N ASN A 116 -8.98 36.38 -11.82
CA ASN A 116 -7.63 36.39 -12.40
C ASN A 116 -6.70 35.33 -11.83
N THR A 117 -7.06 34.69 -10.72
CA THR A 117 -6.36 33.48 -10.26
C THR A 117 -6.66 32.47 -11.34
N PRO A 118 -5.65 32.09 -12.14
CA PRO A 118 -5.78 31.83 -13.57
C PRO A 118 -7.19 31.42 -13.97
N ASN A 119 -7.87 32.20 -14.81
CA ASN A 119 -9.21 31.97 -15.40
C ASN A 119 -9.47 30.52 -15.92
N THR A 120 -8.45 29.67 -15.88
CA THR A 120 -8.34 28.24 -16.21
C THR A 120 -8.14 27.33 -14.97
N ILE A 121 -8.52 27.75 -13.76
CA ILE A 121 -8.57 26.88 -12.58
C ILE A 121 -9.69 25.85 -12.80
N GLN A 122 -9.32 24.75 -13.45
CA GLN A 122 -10.11 23.52 -13.47
C GLN A 122 -10.01 22.81 -12.11
N ILE A 123 -10.23 23.54 -11.02
CA ILE A 123 -10.28 22.96 -9.68
C ILE A 123 -11.74 22.88 -9.28
N ARG A 124 -12.15 21.68 -8.89
CA ARG A 124 -13.43 21.47 -8.25
C ARG A 124 -13.40 22.10 -6.86
N ILE A 125 -14.08 23.23 -6.67
CA ILE A 125 -14.11 23.98 -5.40
C ILE A 125 -14.60 23.11 -4.24
N SER A 126 -15.57 22.22 -4.50
CA SER A 126 -16.00 21.25 -3.49
C SER A 126 -14.83 20.38 -2.98
N SER A 127 -13.85 20.05 -3.83
CA SER A 127 -12.66 19.30 -3.42
C SER A 127 -11.68 20.15 -2.60
N VAL A 128 -11.55 21.45 -2.89
CA VAL A 128 -10.75 22.38 -2.08
C VAL A 128 -11.33 22.49 -0.68
N ILE A 129 -12.64 22.64 -0.59
CA ILE A 129 -13.37 22.78 0.68
C ILE A 129 -13.37 21.47 1.46
N ASN A 130 -13.59 20.33 0.80
CA ASN A 130 -13.49 19.02 1.46
C ASN A 130 -12.06 18.78 2.01
N CYS A 131 -11.02 19.18 1.27
CA CYS A 131 -9.64 19.10 1.73
C CYS A 131 -9.38 20.03 2.92
N ALA A 132 -9.99 21.21 2.94
CA ALA A 132 -9.91 22.15 4.05
C ALA A 132 -10.60 21.61 5.32
N HIS A 133 -11.82 21.09 5.17
CA HIS A 133 -12.54 20.44 6.25
C HIS A 133 -11.74 19.29 6.82
N HIS A 134 -11.24 18.38 5.97
CA HIS A 134 -10.41 17.25 6.37
C HIS A 134 -9.19 17.69 7.21
N ARG A 135 -8.47 18.74 6.78
CA ARG A 135 -7.34 19.31 7.54
C ARG A 135 -7.74 19.96 8.87
N SER A 136 -9.01 20.38 9.00
CA SER A 136 -9.54 21.04 10.19
C SER A 136 -10.21 20.10 11.21
N THR A 137 -10.81 18.99 10.75
CA THR A 137 -11.62 18.07 11.57
C THR A 137 -10.85 16.85 12.03
N GLU A 138 -9.94 16.33 11.21
CA GLU A 138 -9.07 15.23 11.64
C GLU A 138 -8.00 15.82 12.57
N LYS A 139 -7.69 15.12 13.67
CA LYS A 139 -6.56 15.47 14.54
C LYS A 139 -5.31 15.52 13.66
N SER A 140 -4.95 16.73 13.25
CA SER A 140 -4.15 17.09 12.08
C SER A 140 -2.67 16.67 12.11
N ASN A 141 -2.31 15.72 12.95
CA ASN A 141 -0.93 15.52 13.37
C ASN A 141 -0.17 14.52 12.47
N ASN A 142 -0.85 13.76 11.62
CA ASN A 142 -0.26 12.58 10.94
C ASN A 142 -0.51 12.51 9.42
N ILE A 143 -0.96 13.60 8.77
CA ILE A 143 -1.40 13.57 7.36
C ILE A 143 -0.27 14.10 6.45
N PRO A 144 0.08 13.42 5.32
CA PRO A 144 1.09 13.92 4.37
C PRO A 144 0.60 15.10 3.51
N CYS A 145 -0.28 15.94 4.05
CA CYS A 145 -0.87 17.10 3.39
C CYS A 145 0.18 18.10 2.90
N PHE A 146 1.32 18.21 3.60
CA PHE A 146 2.40 19.08 3.16
C PHE A 146 3.04 18.56 1.87
N SER A 147 3.30 17.26 1.74
CA SER A 147 3.77 16.67 0.48
C SER A 147 2.74 16.79 -0.63
N CYS A 148 1.46 16.60 -0.30
CA CYS A 148 0.35 16.75 -1.23
C CYS A 148 0.40 18.09 -1.99
N ARG A 149 0.66 19.20 -1.28
CA ARG A 149 0.83 20.54 -1.87
C ARG A 149 1.87 20.55 -2.98
N TYR A 150 3.04 20.00 -2.71
CA TYR A 150 4.17 20.06 -3.64
C TYR A 150 4.04 19.07 -4.80
N TYR A 151 3.56 17.85 -4.55
CA TYR A 151 3.23 16.91 -5.63
C TYR A 151 2.14 17.47 -6.54
N ASN A 152 1.10 18.10 -5.97
CA ASN A 152 0.08 18.78 -6.77
C ASN A 152 0.67 19.90 -7.63
N ARG A 153 1.63 20.68 -7.09
CA ARG A 153 2.32 21.73 -7.86
C ARG A 153 3.09 21.12 -9.03
N SER A 154 3.87 20.06 -8.79
CA SER A 154 4.57 19.32 -9.84
C SER A 154 3.62 18.80 -10.91
N LEU A 155 2.51 18.15 -10.53
CA LEU A 155 1.51 17.65 -11.47
C LEU A 155 0.83 18.78 -12.25
N THR A 156 0.56 19.94 -11.64
CA THR A 156 -0.02 21.09 -12.34
C THR A 156 0.94 21.64 -13.40
N ILE A 157 2.23 21.75 -13.07
CA ILE A 157 3.26 22.19 -14.04
C ILE A 157 3.40 21.16 -15.16
N LEU A 158 3.48 19.86 -14.84
CA LEU A 158 3.52 18.79 -15.83
C LEU A 158 2.29 18.84 -16.75
N LYS A 159 1.08 18.94 -16.20
CA LYS A 159 -0.16 18.98 -16.98
C LYS A 159 -0.13 20.11 -18.02
N ALA A 160 0.26 21.32 -17.62
CA ALA A 160 0.29 22.48 -18.50
C ALA A 160 1.36 22.38 -19.62
N ASN A 161 2.47 21.70 -19.35
CA ASN A 161 3.62 21.65 -20.26
C ASN A 161 3.72 20.35 -21.06
N LEU A 162 3.14 19.25 -20.59
CA LEU A 162 3.26 17.92 -21.20
C LEU A 162 2.01 17.51 -21.99
N ILE A 163 0.81 17.92 -21.58
CA ILE A 163 -0.45 17.56 -22.24
C ILE A 163 -0.80 18.63 -23.27
N ASP A 164 -1.06 18.23 -24.50
CA ASP A 164 -1.30 19.13 -25.64
C ASP A 164 -2.72 19.68 -25.68
N HIS A 165 -3.69 18.75 -25.66
CA HIS A 165 -5.11 19.06 -25.64
C HIS A 165 -5.80 18.19 -24.60
N GLU A 166 -6.57 18.82 -23.72
CA GLU A 166 -7.37 18.09 -22.72
C GLU A 166 -8.73 17.72 -23.34
N SER A 167 -8.88 16.46 -23.76
CA SER A 167 -10.18 15.89 -24.16
C SER A 167 -11.12 15.67 -22.97
N THR A 168 -10.60 15.81 -21.75
CA THR A 168 -11.32 15.53 -20.51
C THR A 168 -12.09 16.73 -19.97
N PRO A 169 -13.27 16.50 -19.37
CA PRO A 169 -13.92 17.50 -18.52
C PRO A 169 -12.96 18.10 -17.48
N SER A 170 -13.12 19.40 -17.24
CA SER A 170 -12.27 20.16 -16.30
C SER A 170 -12.33 19.62 -14.88
N ASP A 171 -13.47 19.07 -14.46
CA ASP A 171 -13.75 18.56 -13.11
C ASP A 171 -13.15 17.17 -12.84
N MET A 172 -12.57 16.51 -13.84
CA MET A 172 -11.98 15.18 -13.68
C MET A 172 -10.71 15.15 -12.81
N PRO A 173 -10.50 14.06 -12.03
CA PRO A 173 -9.26 13.84 -11.28
C PRO A 173 -8.01 13.93 -12.16
N LYS A 174 -6.92 14.52 -11.64
CA LYS A 174 -5.64 14.62 -12.35
C LYS A 174 -5.14 13.25 -12.84
N ALA A 175 -5.25 12.19 -12.03
CA ALA A 175 -4.85 10.84 -12.43
C ALA A 175 -5.50 10.38 -13.75
N ILE A 176 -6.80 10.62 -13.92
CA ILE A 176 -7.53 10.24 -15.15
C ILE A 176 -7.09 11.10 -16.32
N LYS A 177 -6.83 12.40 -16.12
CA LYS A 177 -6.30 13.28 -17.16
C LYS A 177 -4.95 12.76 -17.69
N PHE A 178 -4.04 12.38 -16.79
CA PHE A 178 -2.77 11.79 -17.19
C PHE A 178 -2.94 10.44 -17.89
N LEU A 179 -3.82 9.55 -17.40
CA LEU A 179 -4.14 8.25 -18.03
C LEU A 179 -4.70 8.43 -19.45
N ARG A 180 -5.65 9.33 -19.64
CA ARG A 180 -6.21 9.62 -20.97
C ARG A 180 -5.15 10.20 -21.89
N ALA A 181 -4.36 11.14 -21.40
CA ALA A 181 -3.37 11.80 -22.23
C ALA A 181 -2.33 10.80 -22.78
N ILE A 182 -1.90 9.82 -21.98
CA ILE A 182 -0.96 8.79 -22.46
C ILE A 182 -1.63 7.78 -23.41
N ARG A 183 -2.87 7.36 -23.13
CA ARG A 183 -3.62 6.36 -23.93
C ARG A 183 -4.10 6.90 -25.27
N ASN A 184 -4.62 8.12 -25.29
CA ASN A 184 -5.15 8.79 -26.48
C ASN A 184 -4.08 9.50 -27.31
N LYS A 185 -2.82 9.41 -26.89
CA LYS A 185 -1.67 10.07 -27.52
C LYS A 185 -1.78 11.59 -27.57
N GLU A 186 -2.23 12.20 -26.47
CA GLU A 186 -2.43 13.65 -26.32
C GLU A 186 -1.22 14.34 -25.63
N LEU A 187 -0.05 13.69 -25.61
CA LEU A 187 1.18 14.27 -25.04
C LEU A 187 1.95 15.07 -26.09
N LYS A 188 2.41 16.27 -25.71
CA LYS A 188 3.29 17.11 -26.55
C LYS A 188 4.63 16.45 -26.84
N SER A 189 5.08 15.58 -25.94
CA SER A 189 6.39 14.95 -26.00
C SER A 189 6.43 13.63 -25.24
N TYR A 190 7.27 12.71 -25.72
CA TYR A 190 7.50 11.38 -25.16
C TYR A 190 8.96 11.20 -24.71
N ARG A 191 9.66 12.29 -24.38
CA ARG A 191 11.04 12.19 -23.91
C ARG A 191 11.09 11.42 -22.60
N HIS A 192 12.09 10.56 -22.47
CA HIS A 192 12.32 9.75 -21.28
C HIS A 192 12.28 10.56 -19.98
N SER A 193 12.92 11.75 -19.95
CA SER A 193 12.96 12.60 -18.76
C SER A 193 11.60 13.16 -18.34
N GLU A 194 10.76 13.55 -19.30
CA GLU A 194 9.42 14.11 -19.03
C GLU A 194 8.48 13.03 -18.53
N LEU A 195 8.49 11.86 -19.19
CA LEU A 195 7.70 10.71 -18.81
C LEU A 195 8.11 10.16 -17.44
N THR A 196 9.42 10.07 -17.17
CA THR A 196 9.94 9.65 -15.87
C THR A 196 9.49 10.59 -14.76
N GLN A 197 9.58 11.91 -14.96
CA GLN A 197 9.15 12.86 -13.94
C GLN A 197 7.64 12.87 -13.72
N ALA A 198 6.85 12.67 -14.77
CA ALA A 198 5.41 12.46 -14.64
C ALA A 198 5.12 11.20 -13.80
N ALA A 199 5.76 10.07 -14.14
CA ALA A 199 5.58 8.80 -13.46
C ALA A 199 5.92 8.88 -11.95
N LEU A 200 7.10 9.41 -11.61
CA LEU A 200 7.53 9.58 -10.22
C LEU A 200 6.60 10.50 -9.42
N THR A 201 6.10 11.57 -10.03
CA THR A 201 5.19 12.51 -9.35
C THR A 201 3.80 11.87 -9.13
N LEU A 202 3.31 11.11 -10.11
CA LEU A 202 2.05 10.38 -10.01
C LEU A 202 2.13 9.30 -8.91
N ASP A 203 3.22 8.53 -8.87
CA ASP A 203 3.46 7.52 -7.84
C ASP A 203 3.48 8.12 -6.43
N ALA A 204 4.22 9.22 -6.25
CA ALA A 204 4.31 9.92 -4.98
C ALA A 204 2.95 10.50 -4.53
N MET A 205 2.13 10.98 -5.48
CA MET A 205 0.76 11.41 -5.19
C MET A 205 -0.14 10.22 -4.81
N GLY A 206 0.08 9.04 -5.39
CA GLY A 206 -0.56 7.79 -4.98
C GLY A 206 -0.28 7.44 -3.52
N ASN A 207 0.98 7.58 -3.06
CA ASN A 207 1.37 7.37 -1.66
C ASN A 207 0.61 8.30 -0.70
N VAL A 208 0.43 9.57 -1.09
CA VAL A 208 -0.34 10.55 -0.32
C VAL A 208 -1.82 10.16 -0.24
N GLN A 209 -2.45 9.81 -1.36
CA GLN A 209 -3.88 9.44 -1.35
C GLN A 209 -4.13 8.19 -0.49
N LEU A 210 -3.25 7.19 -0.57
CA LEU A 210 -3.34 5.99 0.25
C LEU A 210 -3.17 6.32 1.75
N SER A 211 -2.17 7.11 2.10
CA SER A 211 -1.93 7.53 3.50
C SER A 211 -3.11 8.27 4.11
N CYS A 212 -3.86 9.03 3.31
CA CYS A 212 -5.02 9.80 3.76
C CYS A 212 -6.32 8.98 3.75
N SER A 213 -6.30 7.74 3.27
CA SER A 213 -7.50 6.90 3.16
C SER A 213 -7.97 6.45 4.54
N GLN A 214 -9.28 6.49 4.76
CA GLN A 214 -9.97 6.19 6.02
C GLN A 214 -10.87 4.96 5.89
N LYS A 215 -11.51 4.57 6.99
CA LYS A 215 -12.39 3.39 7.06
C LYS A 215 -13.62 3.50 6.16
N GLU A 216 -14.09 4.72 5.88
CA GLU A 216 -15.25 4.97 5.04
C GLU A 216 -14.93 4.92 3.53
N ASP A 217 -13.65 4.95 3.16
CA ASP A 217 -13.24 4.85 1.76
C ASP A 217 -13.40 3.41 1.26
N SER A 218 -14.18 3.23 0.19
CA SER A 218 -14.42 1.95 -0.46
C SER A 218 -13.84 1.88 -1.86
N ILE A 219 -13.64 0.66 -2.36
CA ILE A 219 -13.35 0.37 -3.77
C ILE A 219 -14.66 -0.04 -4.42
N THR A 220 -15.12 0.73 -5.39
CA THR A 220 -16.39 0.49 -6.11
C THR A 220 -16.24 -0.57 -7.20
N GLU A 221 -17.34 -1.25 -7.51
CA GLU A 221 -17.40 -2.17 -8.65
C GLU A 221 -17.10 -1.43 -9.98
N ASP A 222 -17.55 -0.19 -10.12
CA ASP A 222 -17.27 0.67 -11.29
C ASP A 222 -15.77 0.86 -11.53
N LEU A 223 -15.00 1.17 -10.47
CA LEU A 223 -13.53 1.27 -10.60
C LEU A 223 -12.92 -0.06 -11.00
N ILE A 224 -13.36 -1.17 -10.40
CA ILE A 224 -12.86 -2.49 -10.74
C ILE A 224 -13.15 -2.82 -12.20
N MET A 225 -14.37 -2.58 -12.66
CA MET A 225 -14.73 -2.78 -14.06
C MET A 225 -13.89 -1.90 -14.99
N PHE A 226 -13.60 -0.66 -14.62
CA PHE A 226 -12.67 0.20 -15.36
C PHE A 226 -11.24 -0.36 -15.39
N ILE A 227 -10.72 -0.85 -14.26
CA ILE A 227 -9.39 -1.45 -14.16
C ILE A 227 -9.28 -2.66 -15.10
N LEU A 228 -10.32 -3.48 -15.12
CA LEU A 228 -10.38 -4.72 -15.89
C LEU A 228 -10.57 -4.45 -17.39
N THR A 229 -11.51 -3.58 -17.77
CA THR A 229 -11.90 -3.40 -19.18
C THR A 229 -11.18 -2.24 -19.88
N ASN A 230 -10.59 -1.30 -19.14
CA ASN A 230 -10.22 0.05 -19.59
C ASN A 230 -11.38 0.85 -20.22
N ASP A 231 -12.62 0.42 -20.04
CA ASP A 231 -13.78 1.14 -20.57
C ASP A 231 -14.13 2.30 -19.64
N GLU A 232 -13.89 3.51 -20.14
CA GLU A 232 -14.15 4.74 -19.40
C GLU A 232 -15.63 5.02 -19.20
N SER A 233 -16.52 4.40 -19.99
CA SER A 233 -17.97 4.52 -19.80
C SER A 233 -18.42 3.91 -18.47
N GLN A 234 -17.59 3.05 -17.86
CA GLN A 234 -17.84 2.48 -16.53
C GLN A 234 -17.67 3.52 -15.41
N LEU A 235 -17.01 4.66 -15.65
CA LEU A 235 -16.83 5.72 -14.67
C LEU A 235 -18.07 6.64 -14.62
N ARG A 236 -19.23 6.07 -14.26
CA ARG A 236 -20.55 6.73 -14.33
C ARG A 236 -20.68 7.96 -13.41
N TYR A 237 -19.88 8.05 -12.35
CA TYR A 237 -19.79 9.20 -11.46
C TYR A 237 -18.32 9.47 -11.06
N TYR A 238 -17.81 10.68 -11.31
CA TYR A 238 -16.40 11.06 -11.04
C TYR A 238 -16.06 11.25 -9.54
N SER A 239 -16.83 10.67 -8.62
CA SER A 239 -16.58 10.75 -7.17
C SER A 239 -15.80 9.54 -6.68
N PHE A 240 -14.48 9.58 -6.85
CA PHE A 240 -13.59 8.54 -6.32
C PHE A 240 -13.23 8.78 -4.86
N SER A 241 -13.26 7.71 -4.08
CA SER A 241 -12.70 7.68 -2.72
C SER A 241 -11.18 7.89 -2.75
N ARG A 242 -10.56 8.07 -1.58
CA ARG A 242 -9.10 8.29 -1.51
C ARG A 242 -8.31 7.05 -1.92
N ILE A 243 -8.78 5.86 -1.55
CA ILE A 243 -8.13 4.59 -1.92
C ILE A 243 -8.23 4.34 -3.42
N GLU A 244 -9.36 4.66 -4.04
CA GLU A 244 -9.56 4.59 -5.49
C GLU A 244 -8.66 5.56 -6.25
N LYS A 245 -8.53 6.79 -5.76
CA LYS A 245 -7.59 7.77 -6.33
C LYS A 245 -6.15 7.26 -6.25
N ALA A 246 -5.76 6.61 -5.16
CA ALA A 246 -4.43 6.02 -5.03
C ALA A 246 -4.18 4.99 -6.13
N ILE A 247 -5.12 4.06 -6.35
CA ILE A 247 -5.04 3.06 -7.43
C ILE A 247 -4.93 3.73 -8.80
N LEU A 248 -5.77 4.74 -9.09
CA LEU A 248 -5.71 5.49 -10.36
C LEU A 248 -4.36 6.19 -10.56
N TYR A 249 -3.77 6.76 -9.51
CA TYR A 249 -2.44 7.37 -9.59
C TYR A 249 -1.34 6.34 -9.88
N TYR A 250 -1.37 5.16 -9.25
CA TYR A 250 -0.41 4.09 -9.55
C TYR A 250 -0.61 3.51 -10.96
N MET A 251 -1.83 3.40 -11.45
CA MET A 251 -2.10 3.00 -12.84
C MET A 251 -1.53 4.03 -13.82
N ALA A 252 -1.72 5.33 -13.54
CA ALA A 252 -1.15 6.39 -14.34
C ALA A 252 0.38 6.30 -14.31
N ALA A 253 0.99 6.20 -13.13
CA ALA A 253 2.43 6.07 -12.97
C ALA A 253 3.00 4.86 -13.73
N MET A 254 2.34 3.71 -13.64
CA MET A 254 2.68 2.48 -14.35
C MET A 254 2.79 2.71 -15.87
N GLU A 255 1.75 3.28 -16.49
CA GLU A 255 1.75 3.50 -17.94
C GLU A 255 2.85 4.47 -18.39
N TYR A 256 3.12 5.51 -17.59
CA TYR A 256 4.22 6.45 -17.88
C TYR A 256 5.60 5.81 -17.67
N HIS A 257 5.78 4.98 -16.63
CA HIS A 257 7.01 4.24 -16.41
C HIS A 257 7.33 3.29 -17.57
N TYR A 258 6.36 2.47 -18.00
CA TYR A 258 6.56 1.60 -19.16
C TYR A 258 6.83 2.38 -20.44
N LYS A 259 6.11 3.47 -20.68
CA LYS A 259 6.39 4.32 -21.85
C LYS A 259 7.76 4.99 -21.81
N ALA A 260 8.30 5.23 -20.62
CA ALA A 260 9.65 5.73 -20.41
C ALA A 260 10.73 4.63 -20.48
N ALA A 261 10.37 3.35 -20.67
CA ALA A 261 11.24 2.19 -20.54
C ALA A 261 11.80 1.94 -19.12
N ASN A 262 11.14 2.48 -18.09
CA ASN A 262 11.43 2.23 -16.67
C ASN A 262 10.61 1.03 -16.17
N ASN A 263 10.91 -0.16 -16.72
CA ASN A 263 10.06 -1.35 -16.55
C ASN A 263 9.94 -1.83 -15.10
N LYS A 264 11.02 -1.71 -14.33
CA LYS A 264 11.05 -2.12 -12.93
C LYS A 264 10.07 -1.29 -12.11
N GLU A 265 10.13 0.03 -12.23
CA GLU A 265 9.24 0.96 -11.54
C GLU A 265 7.78 0.78 -11.98
N GLY A 266 7.55 0.54 -13.28
CA GLY A 266 6.21 0.20 -13.80
C GLY A 266 5.66 -1.07 -13.17
N THR A 267 6.49 -2.11 -13.06
CA THR A 267 6.16 -3.38 -12.39
C THR A 267 5.87 -3.18 -10.90
N GLN A 268 6.65 -2.33 -10.23
CA GLN A 268 6.42 -1.99 -8.83
C GLN A 268 5.07 -1.27 -8.63
N CYS A 269 4.62 -0.42 -9.54
CA CYS A 269 3.27 0.18 -9.45
C CYS A 269 2.16 -0.88 -9.46
N ILE A 270 2.34 -1.99 -10.20
CA ILE A 270 1.39 -3.13 -10.19
C ILE A 270 1.38 -3.80 -8.81
N VAL A 271 2.56 -4.08 -8.25
CA VAL A 271 2.69 -4.64 -6.89
C VAL A 271 2.01 -3.75 -5.86
N LYS A 272 2.13 -2.41 -5.99
CA LYS A 272 1.45 -1.44 -5.12
C LYS A 272 -0.07 -1.55 -5.23
N ILE A 273 -0.62 -1.61 -6.44
CA ILE A 273 -2.07 -1.78 -6.67
C ILE A 273 -2.56 -3.09 -6.04
N PHE A 274 -1.87 -4.20 -6.25
CA PHE A 274 -2.26 -5.49 -5.68
C PHE A 274 -2.18 -5.51 -4.16
N ASN A 275 -1.16 -4.89 -3.56
CA ASN A 275 -1.06 -4.76 -2.10
C ASN A 275 -2.19 -3.91 -1.51
N ILE A 276 -2.65 -2.86 -2.20
CA ILE A 276 -3.81 -2.05 -1.77
C ILE A 276 -5.09 -2.89 -1.81
N ILE A 277 -5.35 -3.59 -2.92
CA ILE A 277 -6.53 -4.47 -3.06
C ILE A 277 -6.49 -5.56 -1.98
N SER A 278 -5.33 -6.19 -1.77
CA SER A 278 -5.12 -7.23 -0.77
C SER A 278 -5.34 -6.74 0.67
N ALA A 279 -4.96 -5.50 0.99
CA ALA A 279 -5.23 -4.88 2.28
C ALA A 279 -6.71 -4.47 2.44
N TYR A 280 -7.35 -4.01 1.37
CA TYR A 280 -8.77 -3.66 1.36
C TYR A 280 -9.66 -4.88 1.61
N ILE A 281 -9.42 -5.99 0.90
CA ILE A 281 -10.15 -7.26 1.05
C ILE A 281 -10.07 -7.77 2.51
N ARG A 282 -8.90 -7.66 3.15
CA ARG A 282 -8.70 -8.09 4.54
C ARG A 282 -9.59 -7.33 5.52
N THR A 283 -9.76 -6.02 5.32
CA THR A 283 -10.50 -5.15 6.26
C THR A 283 -11.98 -5.01 5.93
N HIS A 284 -12.38 -5.39 4.73
CA HIS A 284 -13.77 -5.36 4.25
C HIS A 284 -14.23 -6.76 3.85
N PRO A 285 -14.37 -7.72 4.78
CA PRO A 285 -14.69 -9.10 4.43
C PRO A 285 -16.03 -9.26 3.67
N ASN A 286 -16.97 -8.34 3.90
CA ASN A 286 -18.26 -8.30 3.19
C ASN A 286 -18.13 -7.93 1.71
N SER A 287 -16.98 -7.41 1.28
CA SER A 287 -16.71 -7.13 -0.14
C SER A 287 -16.26 -8.38 -0.92
N LEU A 288 -15.79 -9.44 -0.25
CA LEU A 288 -15.32 -10.67 -0.91
C LEU A 288 -16.37 -11.29 -1.86
N PRO A 289 -17.66 -11.43 -1.46
CA PRO A 289 -18.67 -11.95 -2.37
C PRO A 289 -18.84 -11.10 -3.63
N SER A 290 -18.80 -9.77 -3.50
CA SER A 290 -18.88 -8.85 -4.66
C SER A 290 -17.70 -9.07 -5.61
N PHE A 291 -16.46 -9.04 -5.11
CA PHE A 291 -15.27 -9.31 -5.94
C PHE A 291 -15.29 -10.69 -6.59
N ARG A 292 -15.73 -11.72 -5.87
CA ARG A 292 -15.82 -13.09 -6.39
C ARG A 292 -16.87 -13.25 -7.48
N ASN A 293 -17.94 -12.46 -7.43
CA ASN A 293 -19.05 -12.54 -8.39
C ASN A 293 -18.77 -11.76 -9.68
N ILE A 294 -17.72 -10.91 -9.71
CA ILE A 294 -17.28 -10.26 -10.94
C ILE A 294 -16.72 -11.32 -11.89
N ILE A 295 -17.48 -11.63 -12.94
CA ILE A 295 -17.14 -12.67 -13.92
C ILE A 295 -15.79 -12.33 -14.55
N GLY A 296 -14.86 -13.28 -14.46
CA GLY A 296 -13.53 -13.15 -15.06
C GLY A 296 -12.58 -12.22 -14.30
N PHE A 297 -12.89 -11.81 -13.06
CA PHE A 297 -12.02 -10.93 -12.26
C PHE A 297 -10.56 -11.41 -12.19
N ASP A 298 -10.31 -12.68 -11.86
CA ASP A 298 -8.96 -13.22 -11.74
C ASP A 298 -8.24 -13.33 -13.10
N ILE A 299 -8.98 -13.68 -14.15
CA ILE A 299 -8.49 -13.80 -15.53
C ILE A 299 -8.10 -12.43 -16.07
N GLU A 300 -8.96 -11.44 -15.87
CA GLU A 300 -8.76 -10.12 -16.44
C GLU A 300 -7.71 -9.33 -15.65
N LEU A 301 -7.62 -9.52 -14.33
CA LEU A 301 -6.51 -9.01 -13.53
C LEU A 301 -5.16 -9.59 -14.00
N GLN A 302 -5.13 -10.89 -14.28
CA GLN A 302 -3.96 -11.59 -14.81
C GLN A 302 -3.58 -11.04 -16.19
N ARG A 303 -4.55 -10.96 -17.11
CA ARG A 303 -4.33 -10.46 -18.47
C ARG A 303 -3.84 -9.01 -18.46
N ARG A 304 -4.43 -8.15 -17.63
CA ARG A 304 -4.15 -6.73 -17.63
C ARG A 304 -2.83 -6.38 -16.96
N PHE A 305 -2.50 -7.03 -15.84
CA PHE A 305 -1.34 -6.64 -15.04
C PHE A 305 -0.20 -7.65 -15.13
N VAL A 306 -0.48 -8.94 -14.91
CA VAL A 306 0.57 -9.97 -14.88
C VAL A 306 1.19 -10.16 -16.27
N CYS A 307 0.36 -10.33 -17.31
CA CYS A 307 0.88 -10.45 -18.68
C CYS A 307 1.62 -9.18 -19.11
N THR A 308 1.07 -7.98 -18.82
CA THR A 308 1.74 -6.71 -19.12
C THR A 308 3.10 -6.61 -18.43
N ALA A 309 3.20 -6.92 -17.13
CA ALA A 309 4.47 -6.89 -16.41
C ALA A 309 5.52 -7.80 -17.06
N ILE A 310 5.12 -9.02 -17.43
CA ILE A 310 6.00 -9.98 -18.12
C ILE A 310 6.39 -9.45 -19.49
N GLU A 311 5.44 -9.04 -20.32
CA GLU A 311 5.73 -8.55 -21.67
C GLU A 311 6.67 -7.35 -21.67
N GLU A 312 6.39 -6.34 -20.84
CA GLU A 312 7.22 -5.14 -20.74
C GLU A 312 8.62 -5.48 -20.22
N THR A 313 8.72 -6.27 -19.14
CA THR A 313 10.00 -6.62 -18.52
C THR A 313 10.89 -7.45 -19.44
N TYR A 314 10.33 -8.42 -20.16
CA TYR A 314 11.10 -9.29 -21.06
C TYR A 314 11.40 -8.61 -22.41
N SER A 315 10.54 -7.70 -22.90
CA SER A 315 10.71 -7.06 -24.24
C SER A 315 12.00 -6.25 -24.40
N ASN A 316 12.60 -5.79 -23.29
CA ASN A 316 13.81 -4.98 -23.28
C ASN A 316 15.10 -5.79 -23.01
N ARG A 317 15.05 -7.13 -23.04
CA ARG A 317 16.22 -8.01 -22.89
C ARG A 317 16.59 -8.69 -24.23
N ASP A 318 17.84 -9.18 -24.33
CA ASP A 318 18.50 -9.70 -25.54
C ASP A 318 17.64 -10.57 -26.49
N TYR A 319 18.08 -10.68 -27.75
CA TYR A 319 17.39 -11.37 -28.86
C TYR A 319 16.81 -12.76 -28.54
N ASP A 320 17.46 -13.56 -27.68
CA ASP A 320 16.96 -14.89 -27.27
C ASP A 320 15.64 -14.82 -26.46
N ASN A 321 15.41 -13.72 -25.75
CA ASN A 321 14.17 -13.48 -25.04
C ASN A 321 13.04 -13.10 -25.99
N ILE A 322 13.31 -12.47 -27.14
CA ILE A 322 12.29 -12.09 -28.13
C ILE A 322 11.61 -13.34 -28.72
N VAL A 323 12.34 -14.43 -28.96
CA VAL A 323 11.77 -15.70 -29.44
C VAL A 323 10.86 -16.32 -28.37
N LYS A 324 11.32 -16.37 -27.12
CA LYS A 324 10.52 -16.85 -25.96
C LYS A 324 9.30 -15.97 -25.71
N ILE A 325 9.40 -14.66 -25.90
CA ILE A 325 8.28 -13.70 -25.82
C ILE A 325 7.31 -13.92 -26.97
N ASN A 326 7.78 -14.18 -28.19
CA ASN A 326 6.90 -14.44 -29.32
C ASN A 326 6.22 -15.82 -29.22
N GLU A 327 6.84 -16.77 -28.54
CA GLU A 327 6.22 -18.05 -28.15
C GLU A 327 5.22 -17.86 -27.00
N PHE A 328 5.56 -17.06 -25.99
CA PHE A 328 4.70 -16.66 -24.89
C PHE A 328 3.46 -15.89 -25.36
N ARG A 329 3.64 -14.87 -26.21
CA ARG A 329 2.56 -14.10 -26.85
C ARG A 329 1.69 -14.99 -27.72
N ARG A 330 2.27 -15.93 -28.47
CA ARG A 330 1.50 -16.93 -29.22
C ARG A 330 0.67 -17.78 -28.26
N ASN A 331 1.25 -18.31 -27.18
CA ASN A 331 0.53 -19.11 -26.19
C ASN A 331 -0.56 -18.34 -25.42
N ILE A 332 -0.46 -17.01 -25.32
CA ILE A 332 -1.52 -16.14 -24.76
C ILE A 332 -2.59 -15.80 -25.82
N GLN A 333 -2.22 -15.66 -27.08
CA GLN A 333 -3.10 -15.21 -28.17
C GLN A 333 -3.83 -16.36 -28.90
N THR A 334 -3.29 -17.57 -28.94
CA THR A 334 -3.86 -18.70 -29.71
C THR A 334 -4.90 -19.51 -28.96
N THR A 335 -5.09 -19.31 -27.66
CA THR A 335 -6.10 -20.00 -26.88
C THR A 335 -7.37 -19.15 -26.80
N GLU A 336 -8.32 -19.43 -27.70
CA GLU A 336 -9.73 -19.00 -27.56
C GLU A 336 -10.41 -19.58 -26.30
N ASN A 337 -9.69 -20.32 -25.45
CA ASN A 337 -10.13 -20.76 -24.14
C ASN A 337 -8.98 -20.86 -23.11
N ILE A 338 -9.16 -20.12 -22.00
CA ILE A 338 -8.80 -20.43 -20.60
C ILE A 338 -7.34 -20.22 -20.14
N LYS A 339 -7.13 -19.12 -19.39
CA LYS A 339 -6.09 -18.83 -18.38
C LYS A 339 -4.63 -19.15 -18.76
N PRO A 340 -3.77 -18.15 -19.08
CA PRO A 340 -2.33 -18.39 -19.13
C PRO A 340 -1.86 -18.92 -17.77
N LYS A 341 -1.32 -20.14 -17.76
CA LYS A 341 -0.88 -20.82 -16.54
C LYS A 341 0.54 -20.37 -16.21
N PHE A 342 0.71 -19.62 -15.13
CA PHE A 342 2.02 -19.16 -14.67
C PHE A 342 2.55 -20.09 -13.58
N ASN A 343 3.60 -20.84 -13.88
CA ASN A 343 4.29 -21.62 -12.86
C ASN A 343 5.32 -20.73 -12.14
N LEU A 344 5.05 -20.40 -10.87
CA LEU A 344 5.92 -19.59 -10.01
C LEU A 344 7.36 -20.15 -9.89
N GLY A 345 7.64 -21.38 -10.30
CA GLY A 345 8.97 -21.98 -10.34
C GLY A 345 9.71 -21.83 -11.67
N LEU A 346 8.99 -21.57 -12.77
CA LEU A 346 9.56 -21.44 -14.13
C LEU A 346 9.63 -19.98 -14.60
N THR A 347 8.72 -19.12 -14.13
CA THR A 347 8.65 -17.70 -14.52
C THR A 347 9.31 -16.74 -13.53
N SER A 348 9.68 -17.21 -12.32
CA SER A 348 10.25 -16.40 -11.22
C SER A 348 11.75 -16.14 -11.28
N ILE A 349 12.39 -16.41 -12.42
CA ILE A 349 13.83 -16.14 -12.59
C ILE A 349 14.12 -14.64 -12.39
N MET A 350 13.11 -13.78 -12.55
CA MET A 350 13.19 -12.34 -12.33
C MET A 350 12.51 -11.93 -11.00
N PRO A 351 13.25 -11.28 -10.07
CA PRO A 351 12.71 -10.80 -8.80
C PRO A 351 11.46 -9.92 -8.95
N ASP A 352 11.45 -9.00 -9.91
CA ASP A 352 10.33 -8.07 -10.10
C ASP A 352 9.03 -8.80 -10.54
N ILE A 353 9.16 -9.85 -11.36
CA ILE A 353 8.03 -10.68 -11.79
C ILE A 353 7.57 -11.61 -10.66
N GLU A 354 8.49 -12.13 -9.86
CA GLU A 354 8.16 -12.91 -8.67
C GLU A 354 7.29 -12.09 -7.69
N GLU A 355 7.63 -10.81 -7.45
CA GLU A 355 6.83 -9.92 -6.61
C GLU A 355 5.40 -9.74 -7.15
N VAL A 356 5.23 -9.51 -8.45
CA VAL A 356 3.91 -9.39 -9.08
C VAL A 356 3.11 -10.68 -8.95
N LEU A 357 3.73 -11.83 -9.22
CA LEU A 357 3.04 -13.12 -9.14
C LEU A 357 2.62 -13.44 -7.70
N LEU A 358 3.48 -13.21 -6.71
CA LEU A 358 3.14 -13.42 -5.31
C LEU A 358 2.00 -12.49 -4.86
N ALA A 359 2.03 -11.21 -5.23
CA ALA A 359 0.96 -10.28 -4.91
C ALA A 359 -0.36 -10.64 -5.61
N TYR A 360 -0.30 -11.14 -6.84
CA TYR A 360 -1.46 -11.68 -7.57
C TYR A 360 -2.05 -12.92 -6.88
N TYR A 361 -1.20 -13.90 -6.54
CA TYR A 361 -1.64 -15.13 -5.88
C TYR A 361 -2.16 -14.86 -4.46
N GLU A 362 -1.64 -13.86 -3.75
CA GLU A 362 -2.18 -13.43 -2.46
C GLU A 362 -3.63 -12.93 -2.58
N ILE A 363 -3.96 -12.17 -3.64
CA ILE A 363 -5.36 -11.77 -3.92
C ILE A 363 -6.22 -13.01 -4.20
N LYS A 364 -5.74 -13.93 -5.06
CA LYS A 364 -6.47 -15.17 -5.34
C LYS A 364 -6.69 -16.02 -4.10
N LEU A 365 -5.69 -16.11 -3.22
CA LEU A 365 -5.77 -16.85 -1.97
C LEU A 365 -6.87 -16.27 -1.08
N LYS A 366 -6.87 -14.95 -0.87
CA LYS A 366 -7.88 -14.26 -0.05
C LYS A 366 -9.31 -14.36 -0.60
N LEU A 367 -9.46 -14.36 -1.93
CA LEU A 367 -10.76 -14.51 -2.60
C LEU A 367 -11.19 -15.98 -2.79
N ASN A 368 -10.38 -16.95 -2.36
CA ASN A 368 -10.60 -18.38 -2.61
C ASN A 368 -10.77 -18.73 -4.10
N LEU A 369 -9.91 -18.13 -4.95
CA LEU A 369 -9.93 -18.30 -6.42
C LEU A 369 -8.82 -19.22 -6.96
N ILE A 370 -7.91 -19.71 -6.09
CA ILE A 370 -6.84 -20.63 -6.49
C ILE A 370 -7.46 -21.99 -6.87
N GLN A 371 -7.10 -22.48 -8.05
CA GLN A 371 -7.55 -23.77 -8.56
C GLN A 371 -6.71 -24.94 -8.01
N PRO A 372 -7.26 -26.16 -7.98
CA PRO A 372 -6.55 -27.37 -7.52
C PRO A 372 -5.16 -27.58 -8.13
N ASP A 373 -5.02 -27.39 -9.43
CA ASP A 373 -3.76 -27.56 -10.16
C ASP A 373 -2.76 -26.44 -9.83
N GLU A 374 -3.24 -25.22 -9.61
CA GLU A 374 -2.40 -24.10 -9.15
C GLU A 374 -1.87 -24.35 -7.74
N PHE A 375 -2.66 -24.93 -6.83
CA PHE A 375 -2.17 -25.32 -5.50
C PHE A 375 -1.03 -26.33 -5.60
N LEU A 376 -1.17 -27.33 -6.46
CA LEU A 376 -0.12 -28.31 -6.70
C LEU A 376 1.17 -27.65 -7.24
N ASP A 377 1.04 -26.71 -8.17
CA ASP A 377 2.20 -26.00 -8.73
C ASP A 377 2.88 -25.11 -7.69
N LEU A 378 2.10 -24.41 -6.84
CA LEU A 378 2.64 -23.57 -5.79
C LEU A 378 3.44 -24.39 -4.76
N TYR A 379 2.90 -25.51 -4.26
CA TYR A 379 3.60 -26.36 -3.28
C TYR A 379 4.84 -27.08 -3.83
N ASN A 380 4.92 -27.23 -5.16
CA ASN A 380 6.07 -27.81 -5.84
C ASN A 380 7.01 -26.76 -6.42
N SER A 381 6.70 -25.47 -6.25
CA SER A 381 7.54 -24.38 -6.74
C SER A 381 8.85 -24.28 -5.93
N PRO A 382 10.03 -24.33 -6.59
CA PRO A 382 11.30 -24.06 -5.94
C PRO A 382 11.40 -22.66 -5.33
N SER A 383 10.56 -21.72 -5.78
CA SER A 383 10.55 -20.34 -5.27
C SER A 383 10.05 -20.25 -3.81
N LEU A 384 9.26 -21.23 -3.36
CA LEU A 384 8.64 -21.26 -2.02
C LEU A 384 9.39 -22.17 -1.02
N THR A 385 10.55 -22.74 -1.35
CA THR A 385 11.34 -23.54 -0.39
C THR A 385 12.34 -22.69 0.37
N TYR A 386 12.50 -22.89 1.69
CA TYR A 386 13.52 -22.24 2.54
C TYR A 386 14.98 -22.59 2.16
N LEU A 387 15.19 -23.52 1.23
CA LEU A 387 16.50 -23.94 0.71
C LEU A 387 16.97 -23.23 -0.57
N ARG A 388 16.17 -22.31 -1.14
CA ARG A 388 16.55 -21.50 -2.32
C ARG A 388 17.80 -20.64 -2.04
N CYS A 389 18.83 -20.81 -2.88
CA CYS A 389 20.08 -20.04 -2.83
C CYS A 389 20.04 -18.73 -3.65
N ASP A 390 19.20 -18.67 -4.71
CA ASP A 390 19.22 -17.58 -5.69
C ASP A 390 17.98 -16.68 -5.57
N SER A 391 18.04 -15.69 -4.68
CA SER A 391 17.04 -14.60 -4.62
C SER A 391 17.54 -13.41 -3.82
N LEU A 392 17.09 -12.21 -4.16
CA LEU A 392 17.22 -11.04 -3.27
C LEU A 392 16.52 -11.33 -1.94
N THR A 393 17.08 -10.82 -0.84
CA THR A 393 16.56 -11.15 0.49
C THR A 393 15.14 -10.64 0.73
N TYR A 394 14.74 -9.55 0.07
CA TYR A 394 13.36 -9.07 0.09
C TYR A 394 12.39 -10.11 -0.53
N ASN A 395 12.67 -10.57 -1.75
CA ASN A 395 11.89 -11.62 -2.44
C ASN A 395 11.81 -12.88 -1.58
N ARG A 396 12.92 -13.22 -0.92
CA ARG A 396 12.95 -14.35 -0.01
C ARG A 396 11.91 -14.26 1.10
N VAL A 397 11.86 -13.10 1.77
CA VAL A 397 10.93 -12.85 2.87
C VAL A 397 9.47 -12.95 2.40
N ILE A 398 9.13 -12.30 1.28
CA ILE A 398 7.74 -12.31 0.78
C ILE A 398 7.31 -13.70 0.29
N SER A 399 8.19 -14.49 -0.32
CA SER A 399 7.90 -15.86 -0.78
C SER A 399 7.64 -16.79 0.40
N LEU A 400 8.45 -16.70 1.45
CA LEU A 400 8.25 -17.47 2.68
C LEU A 400 6.97 -17.05 3.41
N LEU A 401 6.68 -15.75 3.48
CA LEU A 401 5.43 -15.27 4.07
C LEU A 401 4.21 -15.75 3.28
N PHE A 402 4.25 -15.71 1.95
CA PHE A 402 3.19 -16.26 1.11
C PHE A 402 2.99 -17.76 1.35
N LYS A 403 4.08 -18.53 1.52
CA LYS A 403 3.99 -19.96 1.89
C LYS A 403 3.27 -20.16 3.22
N VAL A 404 3.56 -19.32 4.22
CA VAL A 404 2.87 -19.38 5.53
C VAL A 404 1.36 -19.14 5.35
N ASN A 405 0.96 -18.16 4.52
CA ASN A 405 -0.45 -17.92 4.21
C ASN A 405 -1.08 -19.11 3.46
N LEU A 406 -0.33 -19.76 2.57
CA LEU A 406 -0.77 -20.96 1.86
C LEU A 406 -1.00 -22.14 2.83
N ASN A 407 -0.08 -22.34 3.77
CA ASN A 407 -0.21 -23.33 4.84
C ASN A 407 -1.41 -23.03 5.75
N GLU A 408 -1.66 -21.74 6.06
CA GLU A 408 -2.83 -21.32 6.83
C GLU A 408 -4.14 -21.60 6.09
N CYS A 409 -4.19 -21.37 4.78
CA CYS A 409 -5.35 -21.74 3.96
C CYS A 409 -5.61 -23.26 4.02
N MET A 410 -4.58 -24.09 3.90
CA MET A 410 -4.72 -25.54 4.01
C MET A 410 -5.15 -25.98 5.42
N MET A 411 -4.59 -25.36 6.46
CA MET A 411 -4.99 -25.62 7.83
C MET A 411 -6.47 -25.25 8.04
N ASN A 412 -6.94 -24.15 7.46
CA ASN A 412 -8.34 -23.74 7.54
C ASN A 412 -9.30 -24.68 6.78
N ILE A 413 -8.85 -25.29 5.67
CA ILE A 413 -9.61 -26.35 4.99
C ILE A 413 -9.76 -27.55 5.92
N LEU A 414 -8.69 -27.97 6.61
CA LEU A 414 -8.70 -29.11 7.51
C LEU A 414 -9.48 -28.86 8.81
N LEU A 415 -9.21 -27.73 9.48
CA LEU A 415 -9.59 -27.46 10.87
C LEU A 415 -10.56 -26.27 11.06
N GLN A 416 -11.12 -25.69 9.98
CA GLN A 416 -12.14 -24.63 10.01
C GLN A 416 -11.94 -23.53 11.08
N ASN A 417 -11.07 -22.55 10.78
CA ASN A 417 -10.79 -21.40 11.65
C ASN A 417 -10.56 -21.79 13.12
N ASP A 418 -9.37 -22.32 13.37
CA ASP A 418 -9.00 -23.05 14.58
C ASP A 418 -8.71 -22.17 15.81
N TYR A 419 -8.90 -20.86 15.70
CA TYR A 419 -8.63 -19.89 16.76
C TYR A 419 -9.87 -19.10 17.18
N ILE A 420 -9.91 -18.74 18.47
CA ILE A 420 -10.99 -17.96 19.08
C ILE A 420 -10.40 -16.63 19.58
N CYS A 421 -10.98 -15.52 19.14
CA CYS A 421 -10.66 -14.19 19.64
C CYS A 421 -11.63 -13.83 20.78
N LYS A 422 -11.13 -13.74 22.03
CA LYS A 422 -11.88 -13.25 23.19
C LYS A 422 -11.12 -12.05 23.76
N ASP A 423 -11.78 -10.91 23.89
CA ASP A 423 -11.17 -9.70 24.48
C ASP A 423 -9.79 -9.34 23.87
N HIS A 424 -9.63 -9.53 22.55
CA HIS A 424 -8.36 -9.38 21.80
C HIS A 424 -7.22 -10.35 22.16
N ALA A 425 -7.50 -11.38 22.98
CA ALA A 425 -6.64 -12.53 23.19
C ALA A 425 -6.97 -13.64 22.17
N ILE A 426 -5.94 -14.19 21.53
CA ILE A 426 -6.05 -15.30 20.59
C ILE A 426 -5.77 -16.61 21.33
N SER A 427 -6.67 -17.59 21.20
CA SER A 427 -6.51 -18.93 21.75
C SER A 427 -6.85 -20.00 20.71
N ILE A 428 -6.26 -21.19 20.83
CA ILE A 428 -6.55 -22.31 19.93
C ILE A 428 -7.71 -23.14 20.46
N ASN A 429 -8.61 -23.53 19.57
CA ASN A 429 -9.69 -24.44 19.87
C ASN A 429 -9.15 -25.88 19.99
N LYS A 430 -8.66 -26.24 21.19
CA LYS A 430 -8.04 -27.54 21.48
C LYS A 430 -8.94 -28.72 21.08
N SER A 431 -10.26 -28.60 21.20
CA SER A 431 -11.18 -29.70 20.87
C SER A 431 -11.18 -30.07 19.38
N LEU A 432 -10.98 -29.11 18.48
CA LEU A 432 -10.86 -29.38 17.04
C LEU A 432 -9.61 -30.21 16.73
N TYR A 433 -8.48 -29.84 17.33
CA TYR A 433 -7.24 -30.60 17.20
C TYR A 433 -7.36 -31.99 17.82
N GLU A 434 -7.99 -32.11 18.99
CA GLU A 434 -8.21 -33.41 19.62
C GLU A 434 -9.09 -34.32 18.75
N GLN A 435 -10.16 -33.79 18.17
CA GLN A 435 -11.01 -34.54 17.25
C GLN A 435 -10.23 -34.98 16.01
N TYR A 436 -9.51 -34.07 15.37
CA TYR A 436 -8.77 -34.38 14.14
C TYR A 436 -7.62 -35.37 14.36
N LEU A 437 -6.88 -35.27 15.47
CA LEU A 437 -5.71 -36.10 15.73
C LEU A 437 -6.05 -37.49 16.29
N LEU A 438 -7.21 -37.67 16.92
CA LEU A 438 -7.51 -38.86 17.72
C LEU A 438 -8.80 -39.59 17.33
N SER A 439 -9.76 -38.91 16.71
CA SER A 439 -11.04 -39.51 16.32
C SER A 439 -10.98 -40.01 14.88
N LYS A 440 -11.42 -41.24 14.62
CA LYS A 440 -11.68 -41.70 13.24
C LYS A 440 -13.02 -41.18 12.68
N ASP A 441 -13.97 -40.87 13.56
CA ASP A 441 -15.37 -40.57 13.19
C ASP A 441 -15.64 -39.07 12.96
N GLY A 442 -14.67 -38.20 13.24
CA GLY A 442 -14.78 -36.73 13.05
C GLY A 442 -13.92 -36.18 11.91
N ILE A 443 -13.18 -37.05 11.22
CA ILE A 443 -12.30 -36.69 10.12
C ILE A 443 -13.08 -36.81 8.82
N ASP A 444 -13.15 -35.72 8.07
CA ASP A 444 -13.71 -35.70 6.72
C ASP A 444 -12.63 -36.20 5.72
N PRO A 445 -12.75 -37.43 5.18
CA PRO A 445 -11.74 -38.00 4.30
C PRO A 445 -11.57 -37.20 3.01
N ASP A 446 -12.64 -36.56 2.53
CA ASP A 446 -12.62 -35.76 1.30
C ASP A 446 -11.73 -34.53 1.47
N LYS A 447 -11.72 -33.91 2.67
CA LYS A 447 -10.82 -32.80 2.98
C LYS A 447 -9.36 -33.23 3.02
N ILE A 448 -9.07 -34.41 3.57
CA ILE A 448 -7.71 -34.96 3.61
C ILE A 448 -7.23 -35.27 2.20
N GLU A 449 -8.01 -36.01 1.43
CA GLU A 449 -7.65 -36.39 0.07
C GLU A 449 -7.43 -35.14 -0.79
N LYS A 450 -8.28 -34.14 -0.64
CA LYS A 450 -8.14 -32.84 -1.30
C LYS A 450 -6.81 -32.16 -0.95
N VAL A 451 -6.45 -32.05 0.33
CA VAL A 451 -5.19 -31.42 0.75
C VAL A 451 -3.97 -32.24 0.32
N GLN A 452 -4.02 -33.57 0.45
CA GLN A 452 -2.97 -34.47 -0.01
C GLN A 452 -2.74 -34.38 -1.52
N SER A 453 -3.81 -34.21 -2.30
CA SER A 453 -3.72 -34.03 -3.75
C SER A 453 -2.88 -32.81 -4.14
N TYR A 454 -2.87 -31.76 -3.30
CA TYR A 454 -2.09 -30.54 -3.53
C TYR A 454 -0.63 -30.65 -3.11
N LEU A 455 -0.31 -31.47 -2.11
CA LEU A 455 1.05 -31.58 -1.56
C LEU A 455 1.98 -32.50 -2.37
N SER A 456 1.51 -33.07 -3.49
CA SER A 456 2.08 -34.22 -4.21
C SER A 456 2.03 -35.51 -3.37
N LYS A 457 1.61 -36.63 -3.98
CA LYS A 457 1.35 -37.93 -3.30
C LYS A 457 2.52 -38.50 -2.48
N SER A 458 3.73 -37.96 -2.63
CA SER A 458 4.95 -38.45 -1.96
C SER A 458 5.31 -37.75 -0.64
N LYS A 459 4.65 -36.65 -0.24
CA LYS A 459 5.11 -35.85 0.92
C LYS A 459 4.48 -36.24 2.26
N VAL A 460 3.22 -36.67 2.31
CA VAL A 460 2.51 -36.95 3.56
C VAL A 460 1.44 -38.02 3.35
N SER A 461 1.55 -39.16 4.03
CA SER A 461 0.59 -40.26 3.92
C SER A 461 -0.43 -40.31 5.06
N ASP A 462 -0.05 -39.85 6.26
CA ASP A 462 -0.92 -39.85 7.44
C ASP A 462 -1.58 -38.48 7.67
N HIS A 463 -2.85 -38.47 8.06
CA HIS A 463 -3.60 -37.26 8.39
C HIS A 463 -2.94 -36.44 9.52
N LYS A 464 -2.36 -37.10 10.53
CA LYS A 464 -1.61 -36.43 11.61
C LYS A 464 -0.40 -35.68 11.08
N GLU A 465 0.33 -36.31 10.16
CA GLU A 465 1.52 -35.73 9.54
C GLU A 465 1.20 -34.46 8.74
N LEU A 466 -0.05 -34.26 8.28
CA LEU A 466 -0.45 -33.00 7.60
C LEU A 466 -0.40 -31.81 8.57
N VAL A 467 -1.01 -31.95 9.75
CA VAL A 467 -1.00 -30.90 10.77
C VAL A 467 0.43 -30.64 11.26
N GLU A 468 1.19 -31.72 11.51
CA GLU A 468 2.60 -31.61 11.90
C GLU A 468 3.44 -30.92 10.83
N PHE A 469 3.21 -31.23 9.55
CA PHE A 469 3.86 -30.59 8.41
C PHE A 469 3.55 -29.10 8.36
N PHE A 470 2.28 -28.69 8.37
CA PHE A 470 1.92 -27.27 8.27
C PHE A 470 2.44 -26.45 9.45
N ILE A 471 2.41 -27.00 10.67
CA ILE A 471 2.98 -26.32 11.85
C ILE A 471 4.50 -26.19 11.71
N SER A 472 5.19 -27.30 11.44
CA SER A 472 6.66 -27.29 11.40
C SER A 472 7.21 -26.48 10.22
N ASP A 473 6.57 -26.53 9.05
CA ASP A 473 6.97 -25.76 7.87
C ASP A 473 6.71 -24.25 8.03
N SER A 474 5.57 -23.87 8.62
CA SER A 474 5.26 -22.45 8.87
C SER A 474 6.14 -21.84 9.95
N ILE A 475 6.40 -22.56 11.04
CA ILE A 475 7.34 -22.09 12.08
C ILE A 475 8.74 -21.92 11.47
N LEU A 476 9.23 -22.90 10.70
CA LEU A 476 10.55 -22.80 10.06
C LEU A 476 10.64 -21.59 9.12
N ALA A 477 9.63 -21.38 8.27
CA ALA A 477 9.58 -20.25 7.36
C ALA A 477 9.59 -18.90 8.12
N LEU A 478 8.78 -18.78 9.18
CA LEU A 478 8.70 -17.57 9.99
C LEU A 478 9.97 -17.32 10.79
N THR A 479 10.59 -18.36 11.35
CA THR A 479 11.84 -18.19 12.10
C THR A 479 12.98 -17.76 11.18
N TYR A 480 13.03 -18.30 9.96
CA TYR A 480 13.99 -17.83 8.95
C TYR A 480 13.77 -16.34 8.60
N ILE A 481 12.51 -15.91 8.48
CA ILE A 481 12.20 -14.48 8.30
C ILE A 481 12.66 -13.67 9.52
N THR A 482 12.39 -14.11 10.76
CA THR A 482 12.78 -13.35 11.96
C THR A 482 14.29 -13.27 12.14
N ASP A 483 15.04 -14.31 11.77
CA ASP A 483 16.50 -14.32 11.81
C ASP A 483 17.10 -13.29 10.84
N PHE A 484 16.42 -13.05 9.72
CA PHE A 484 16.78 -11.98 8.79
C PHE A 484 16.34 -10.58 9.28
N LEU A 485 15.16 -10.48 9.89
CA LEU A 485 14.65 -9.21 10.42
C LEU A 485 15.48 -8.70 11.61
N SER A 486 15.96 -9.59 12.47
CA SER A 486 16.73 -9.26 13.70
C SER A 486 17.93 -8.33 13.47
N PRO A 487 18.85 -8.59 12.51
CA PRO A 487 19.94 -7.65 12.20
C PRO A 487 19.48 -6.39 11.46
N THR A 488 18.29 -6.40 10.86
CA THR A 488 17.76 -5.33 9.99
C THR A 488 16.65 -4.50 10.63
N ILE A 489 16.45 -4.59 11.96
CA ILE A 489 15.40 -3.88 12.74
C ILE A 489 15.41 -2.35 12.51
N ARG A 490 16.50 -1.77 12.03
CA ARG A 490 16.63 -0.33 11.71
C ARG A 490 16.68 -0.01 10.20
N SER A 491 16.41 -0.97 9.34
CA SER A 491 16.40 -0.76 7.89
C SER A 491 15.11 -0.07 7.45
N THR A 492 15.17 0.66 6.33
CA THR A 492 14.00 1.23 5.65
C THR A 492 13.26 0.20 4.77
N LEU A 493 13.75 -1.05 4.75
CA LEU A 493 13.29 -2.12 3.87
C LEU A 493 11.93 -2.70 4.29
N PHE A 494 11.69 -2.82 5.60
CA PHE A 494 10.42 -3.30 6.15
C PHE A 494 9.86 -2.31 7.17
N THR A 495 8.55 -2.15 7.18
CA THR A 495 7.87 -1.31 8.15
C THR A 495 7.66 -2.04 9.47
N ASN A 496 7.46 -1.27 10.55
CA ASN A 496 7.23 -1.83 11.88
C ASN A 496 5.98 -2.72 11.92
N SER A 497 4.90 -2.35 11.24
CA SER A 497 3.69 -3.18 11.12
C SER A 497 3.92 -4.49 10.39
N PHE A 498 4.80 -4.50 9.38
CA PHE A 498 5.19 -5.73 8.70
C PHE A 498 5.91 -6.67 9.68
N CYS A 499 6.92 -6.17 10.40
CA CYS A 499 7.62 -6.94 11.43
C CYS A 499 6.67 -7.45 12.52
N GLY A 500 5.76 -6.61 13.02
CA GLY A 500 4.74 -6.99 13.98
C GLY A 500 3.85 -8.13 13.47
N GLY A 501 3.44 -8.07 12.20
CA GLY A 501 2.69 -9.14 11.52
C GLY A 501 3.44 -10.48 11.47
N ILE A 502 4.75 -10.48 11.22
CA ILE A 502 5.57 -11.70 11.24
C ILE A 502 5.58 -12.33 12.63
N TYR A 503 5.86 -11.55 13.68
CA TYR A 503 5.87 -12.06 15.05
C TYR A 503 4.49 -12.53 15.51
N ARG A 504 3.43 -11.84 15.09
CA ARG A 504 2.04 -12.25 15.35
C ARG A 504 1.72 -13.59 14.66
N ASN A 505 2.12 -13.77 13.40
CA ASN A 505 1.94 -15.05 12.70
C ASN A 505 2.72 -16.17 13.41
N LEU A 506 3.96 -15.89 13.83
CA LEU A 506 4.78 -16.87 14.56
C LEU A 506 4.15 -17.23 15.90
N TYR A 507 3.57 -16.25 16.60
CA TYR A 507 2.79 -16.47 17.83
C TYR A 507 1.62 -17.42 17.60
N ILE A 508 0.79 -17.19 16.57
CA ILE A 508 -0.36 -18.05 16.25
C ILE A 508 0.08 -19.48 15.93
N TRP A 509 1.09 -19.65 15.08
CA TRP A 509 1.62 -20.98 14.74
C TRP A 509 2.26 -21.68 15.95
N THR A 510 2.84 -20.92 16.88
CA THR A 510 3.37 -21.45 18.15
C THR A 510 2.24 -21.92 19.07
N LEU A 511 1.12 -21.21 19.15
CA LEU A 511 -0.05 -21.68 19.90
C LEU A 511 -0.60 -23.00 19.33
N ARG A 512 -0.64 -23.14 17.99
CA ARG A 512 -1.03 -24.40 17.32
C ARG A 512 -0.08 -25.54 17.70
N LYS A 513 1.23 -25.27 17.68
CA LYS A 513 2.26 -26.23 18.13
C LYS A 513 2.05 -26.68 19.57
N GLU A 514 1.83 -25.74 20.49
CA GLU A 514 1.58 -26.04 21.90
C GLU A 514 0.29 -26.85 22.10
N ALA A 515 -0.77 -26.56 21.34
CA ALA A 515 -2.01 -27.34 21.38
C ALA A 515 -1.77 -28.81 21.00
N VAL A 516 -1.07 -29.06 19.89
CA VAL A 516 -0.71 -30.42 19.44
C VAL A 516 0.19 -31.12 20.45
N GLU A 517 1.23 -30.45 20.94
CA GLU A 517 2.15 -31.01 21.95
C GLU A 517 1.41 -31.41 23.24
N ASN A 518 0.46 -30.60 23.71
CA ASN A 518 -0.33 -30.89 24.90
C ASN A 518 -1.22 -32.13 24.69
N ILE A 519 -1.90 -32.22 23.55
CA ILE A 519 -2.76 -33.36 23.21
C ILE A 519 -1.94 -34.66 23.15
N TYR A 520 -0.81 -34.64 22.43
CA TYR A 520 0.05 -35.82 22.34
C TYR A 520 0.67 -36.18 23.68
N ARG A 521 1.08 -35.21 24.50
CA ARG A 521 1.64 -35.50 25.83
C ARG A 521 0.61 -36.17 26.73
N GLU A 522 -0.64 -35.71 26.68
CA GLU A 522 -1.74 -36.25 27.50
C GLU A 522 -2.20 -37.64 27.03
N LYS A 523 -2.21 -37.90 25.71
CA LYS A 523 -2.93 -39.05 25.15
C LYS A 523 -2.06 -40.03 24.33
N VAL A 524 -0.97 -39.57 23.69
CA VAL A 524 -0.12 -40.39 22.81
C VAL A 524 1.36 -39.98 22.91
N ILE A 525 2.05 -40.41 23.98
CA ILE A 525 3.40 -39.93 24.32
C ILE A 525 4.47 -40.17 23.23
N ASN A 526 4.31 -41.22 22.41
CA ASN A 526 5.24 -41.52 21.33
C ASN A 526 5.12 -40.49 20.20
N ASP A 527 3.91 -40.06 19.85
CA ASP A 527 3.66 -39.01 18.86
C ASP A 527 4.22 -37.67 19.34
N TYR A 528 4.14 -37.39 20.65
CA TYR A 528 4.76 -36.21 21.26
C TYR A 528 6.29 -36.20 21.07
N LYS A 529 6.98 -37.31 21.36
CA LYS A 529 8.43 -37.42 21.16
C LYS A 529 8.79 -37.23 19.69
N ARG A 530 8.11 -37.95 18.79
CA ARG A 530 8.32 -37.86 17.33
C ARG A 530 8.17 -36.42 16.83
N PHE A 531 7.07 -35.75 17.18
CA PHE A 531 6.79 -34.40 16.72
C PHE A 531 7.80 -33.38 17.28
N ARG A 532 8.19 -33.53 18.55
CA ARG A 532 9.21 -32.68 19.16
C ARG A 532 10.58 -32.88 18.51
N ASP A 533 10.97 -34.12 18.26
CA ASP A 533 12.25 -34.45 17.61
C ASP A 533 12.28 -33.92 16.17
N LEU A 534 11.16 -34.00 15.43
CA LEU A 534 11.01 -33.41 14.10
C LEU A 534 11.26 -31.89 14.12
N LEU A 535 10.69 -31.17 15.10
CA LEU A 535 10.89 -29.73 15.22
C LEU A 535 12.33 -29.38 15.62
N LEU A 536 12.92 -30.14 16.57
CA LEU A 536 14.31 -29.94 17.00
C LEU A 536 15.32 -30.24 15.88
N GLN A 537 15.00 -31.17 14.98
CA GLN A 537 15.85 -31.47 13.82
C GLN A 537 15.80 -30.35 12.77
N LYS A 538 14.64 -29.68 12.63
CA LYS A 538 14.43 -28.61 11.64
C LYS A 538 14.87 -27.23 12.15
N LEU A 539 14.77 -26.98 13.45
CA LEU A 539 15.00 -25.66 14.06
C LEU A 539 16.35 -25.63 14.76
N GLU A 540 17.08 -24.54 14.55
CA GLU A 540 18.30 -24.25 15.32
C GLU A 540 17.97 -23.96 16.79
N SER A 541 18.98 -24.06 17.67
CA SER A 541 18.77 -23.91 19.12
C SER A 541 18.26 -22.52 19.54
N HIS A 542 18.65 -21.46 18.85
CA HIS A 542 18.16 -20.10 19.13
C HIS A 542 16.72 -19.92 18.67
N ALA A 543 16.38 -20.47 17.50
CA ALA A 543 15.03 -20.48 16.94
C ALA A 543 14.04 -21.11 17.93
N TRP A 544 14.41 -22.24 18.53
CA TRP A 544 13.61 -22.91 19.55
C TRP A 544 13.33 -22.05 20.78
N ASN A 545 14.34 -21.31 21.26
CA ASN A 545 14.19 -20.43 22.42
C ASN A 545 13.29 -19.21 22.15
N MET A 546 13.20 -18.79 20.89
CA MET A 546 12.34 -17.69 20.45
C MET A 546 10.85 -18.06 20.48
N LEU A 547 10.49 -19.35 20.41
CA LEU A 547 9.11 -19.85 20.39
C LEU A 547 8.39 -19.76 21.74
N ARG A 548 8.72 -18.77 22.57
CA ARG A 548 7.97 -18.46 23.80
C ARG A 548 6.84 -17.52 23.43
N THR A 549 5.60 -17.94 23.68
CA THR A 549 4.38 -17.19 23.36
C THR A 549 4.36 -15.79 23.99
N THR A 550 4.89 -15.63 25.21
CA THR A 550 5.07 -14.32 25.86
C THR A 550 6.03 -13.41 25.08
N TYR A 551 7.21 -13.90 24.71
CA TYR A 551 8.19 -13.15 23.92
C TYR A 551 7.62 -12.72 22.56
N LEU A 552 6.96 -13.65 21.85
CA LEU A 552 6.42 -13.38 20.52
C LEU A 552 5.30 -12.33 20.55
N SER A 553 4.38 -12.44 21.53
CA SER A 553 3.29 -11.47 21.70
C SER A 553 3.78 -10.09 22.11
N GLU A 554 4.73 -10.00 23.06
CA GLU A 554 5.34 -8.74 23.47
C GLU A 554 6.10 -8.08 22.32
N THR A 555 6.85 -8.87 21.54
CA THR A 555 7.61 -8.37 20.40
C THR A 555 6.69 -7.88 19.28
N ALA A 556 5.61 -8.61 18.96
CA ALA A 556 4.60 -8.17 18.01
C ALA A 556 3.98 -6.83 18.42
N ASN A 557 3.55 -6.70 19.69
CA ASN A 557 2.98 -5.48 20.23
C ASN A 557 3.96 -4.31 20.25
N MET A 558 5.23 -4.56 20.58
CA MET A 558 6.30 -3.56 20.50
C MET A 558 6.41 -3.00 19.08
N PHE A 559 6.43 -3.87 18.06
CA PHE A 559 6.46 -3.44 16.67
C PHE A 559 5.19 -2.66 16.26
N TYR A 560 3.99 -3.09 16.66
CA TYR A 560 2.78 -2.31 16.39
C TYR A 560 2.77 -0.94 17.08
N ASN A 561 3.34 -0.84 18.29
CA ASN A 561 3.55 0.44 18.97
C ASN A 561 4.57 1.31 18.22
N ASN A 562 5.68 0.73 17.78
CA ASN A 562 6.70 1.42 16.98
C ASN A 562 6.12 1.92 15.65
N ALA A 563 5.22 1.17 15.02
CA ALA A 563 4.51 1.60 13.81
C ALA A 563 3.68 2.87 14.08
N ILE A 564 2.90 2.86 15.17
CA ILE A 564 2.12 4.03 15.57
C ILE A 564 3.04 5.20 15.89
N GLU A 565 4.09 4.99 16.69
CA GLU A 565 5.07 6.04 17.00
C GLU A 565 5.77 6.61 15.76
N THR A 566 6.00 5.79 14.74
CA THR A 566 6.58 6.24 13.46
C THR A 566 5.68 7.28 12.78
N HIS A 567 4.37 7.13 12.90
CA HIS A 567 3.38 8.02 12.27
C HIS A 567 2.82 9.10 13.19
N THR A 568 3.04 9.00 14.51
CA THR A 568 2.63 10.01 15.51
C THR A 568 3.79 10.81 16.06
N GLU A 569 4.95 10.80 15.40
CA GLU A 569 6.16 11.53 15.80
C GLU A 569 6.76 11.11 17.16
N GLY A 570 6.56 9.86 17.57
CA GLY A 570 7.12 9.28 18.79
C GLY A 570 8.64 9.06 18.74
N GLN A 571 9.17 8.35 19.73
CA GLN A 571 10.61 8.08 19.80
C GLN A 571 11.11 7.28 18.59
N THR A 572 10.30 6.32 18.13
CA THR A 572 10.60 5.52 16.94
C THR A 572 10.78 6.39 15.70
N TYR A 573 9.90 7.38 15.47
CA TYR A 573 10.03 8.34 14.38
C TYR A 573 11.34 9.14 14.46
N GLN A 574 11.70 9.64 15.64
CA GLN A 574 12.93 10.41 15.81
C GLN A 574 14.17 9.58 15.47
N ASN A 575 14.17 8.30 15.87
CA ASN A 575 15.24 7.37 15.55
C ASN A 575 15.28 7.04 14.04
N PHE A 576 14.10 6.82 13.44
CA PHE A 576 13.95 6.60 12.00
C PHE A 576 14.51 7.76 11.18
N ILE A 577 14.12 9.00 11.47
CA ILE A 577 14.61 10.20 10.77
C ILE A 577 16.11 10.40 10.98
N LYS A 578 16.66 10.12 12.17
CA LYS A 578 18.11 10.18 12.42
C LYS A 578 18.89 9.15 11.59
N GLY A 579 18.34 7.94 11.43
CA GLY A 579 18.95 6.87 10.64
C GLY A 579 18.84 7.07 9.12
N PHE A 580 17.83 7.82 8.67
CA PHE A 580 17.57 8.05 7.24
C PHE A 580 18.75 8.74 6.53
N TYR A 581 19.44 9.66 7.21
CA TYR A 581 20.60 10.39 6.67
C TYR A 581 21.82 9.51 6.34
N ILE A 582 21.89 8.28 6.87
CA ILE A 582 23.07 7.40 6.74
C ILE A 582 22.93 6.45 5.54
N LEU A 583 21.71 6.24 5.02
CA LEU A 583 21.39 5.20 4.02
C LEU A 583 21.04 5.76 2.62
N ASP A 584 21.13 7.08 2.42
CA ASP A 584 20.67 7.75 1.19
C ASP A 584 21.54 7.46 -0.05
N ASP A 585 22.76 6.94 0.09
CA ASP A 585 23.70 6.77 -1.04
C ASP A 585 23.63 5.37 -1.72
N ASP A 586 23.22 4.31 -1.00
CA ASP A 586 23.45 2.93 -1.48
C ASP A 586 22.19 2.13 -1.90
N LEU A 587 20.96 2.52 -1.49
CA LEU A 587 19.80 1.60 -1.55
C LEU A 587 18.58 2.02 -2.37
N GLN A 588 18.60 3.15 -3.10
CA GLN A 588 17.45 3.60 -3.93
C GLN A 588 16.09 3.44 -3.20
N ASN A 589 15.85 4.24 -2.16
CA ASN A 589 14.69 4.22 -1.24
C ASN A 589 13.28 4.43 -1.87
N ASN A 590 13.10 4.23 -3.18
CA ASN A 590 11.85 4.48 -3.91
C ASN A 590 10.64 3.68 -3.37
N THR A 591 10.86 2.59 -2.63
CA THR A 591 9.80 1.71 -2.11
C THR A 591 9.33 2.04 -0.70
N CYS A 592 10.13 2.77 0.10
CA CYS A 592 9.83 3.03 1.51
C CYS A 592 8.56 3.89 1.69
N GLN A 593 8.33 4.89 0.81
CA GLN A 593 7.15 5.75 0.89
C GLN A 593 5.84 4.96 0.77
N PHE A 594 5.80 3.95 -0.10
CA PHE A 594 4.62 3.12 -0.32
C PHE A 594 4.27 2.28 0.91
N TYR A 595 5.25 1.57 1.49
CA TYR A 595 4.94 0.75 2.65
C TYR A 595 4.56 1.59 3.87
N LEU A 596 5.13 2.79 4.02
CA LEU A 596 4.66 3.75 5.03
C LEU A 596 3.24 4.25 4.73
N ALA A 597 2.89 4.47 3.46
CA ALA A 597 1.52 4.82 3.06
C ALA A 597 0.53 3.72 3.42
N LEU A 598 0.90 2.47 3.12
CA LEU A 598 0.09 1.29 3.43
C LEU A 598 -0.04 1.09 4.94
N GLU A 599 1.02 1.34 5.72
CA GLU A 599 0.99 1.30 7.19
C GLU A 599 0.08 2.38 7.78
N ARG A 600 0.12 3.62 7.25
CA ARG A 600 -0.82 4.69 7.62
C ARG A 600 -2.26 4.31 7.29
N TYR A 601 -2.51 3.75 6.10
CA TYR A 601 -3.84 3.25 5.74
C TYR A 601 -4.35 2.20 6.74
N LYS A 602 -3.52 1.19 7.07
CA LYS A 602 -3.84 0.19 8.09
C LYS A 602 -4.11 0.80 9.48
N MET A 603 -3.38 1.85 9.83
CA MET A 603 -3.61 2.59 11.07
C MET A 603 -4.97 3.31 11.06
N ASN A 604 -5.28 4.01 9.98
CA ASN A 604 -6.51 4.80 9.82
C ASN A 604 -7.77 3.94 9.86
N ILE A 605 -7.73 2.73 9.30
CA ILE A 605 -8.87 1.79 9.31
C ILE A 605 -8.96 0.95 10.59
N GLY A 606 -8.00 1.11 11.52
CA GLY A 606 -7.94 0.39 12.80
C GLY A 606 -7.37 -1.03 12.73
N ASP A 607 -6.85 -1.47 11.58
CA ASP A 607 -6.29 -2.82 11.38
C ASP A 607 -5.12 -3.10 12.35
N LEU A 608 -4.23 -2.11 12.56
CA LEU A 608 -3.10 -2.26 13.50
C LEU A 608 -3.50 -2.38 14.96
N ILE A 609 -4.65 -1.83 15.36
CA ILE A 609 -5.16 -1.92 16.73
C ILE A 609 -5.79 -3.31 16.93
N ASN A 610 -6.60 -3.76 15.95
CA ASN A 610 -7.21 -5.08 15.96
C ASN A 610 -6.17 -6.22 15.93
N ASP A 611 -5.00 -5.96 15.34
CA ASP A 611 -3.90 -6.92 15.27
C ASP A 611 -3.09 -7.05 16.58
N ARG A 612 -3.30 -6.17 17.57
CA ARG A 612 -2.62 -6.26 18.88
C ARG A 612 -3.09 -7.48 19.66
N ILE A 613 -2.17 -8.06 20.42
CA ILE A 613 -2.43 -9.21 21.29
C ILE A 613 -2.60 -8.69 22.72
N GLU A 614 -3.82 -8.60 23.24
CA GLU A 614 -4.06 -8.14 24.62
C GLU A 614 -4.12 -9.33 25.61
N LYS A 615 -3.02 -9.51 26.38
CA LYS A 615 -2.81 -10.32 27.62
C LYS A 615 -2.38 -11.81 27.55
N PRO A 616 -1.66 -12.32 28.61
CA PRO A 616 -1.48 -11.74 29.96
C PRO A 616 -0.02 -11.56 30.41
N ALA A 617 0.50 -10.33 30.32
CA ALA A 617 1.61 -9.92 31.20
C ALA A 617 1.10 -9.15 32.44
N ALA A 618 -0.16 -8.73 32.45
CA ALA A 618 -0.79 -8.07 33.61
C ALA A 618 -1.03 -9.00 34.82
N GLU A 619 -0.91 -10.33 34.65
CA GLU A 619 -1.00 -11.29 35.76
C GLU A 619 0.37 -11.58 36.40
N ASN A 620 1.46 -11.17 35.75
CA ASN A 620 2.78 -11.25 36.33
C ASN A 620 2.99 -10.04 37.26
N LYS A 621 2.97 -10.28 38.57
CA LYS A 621 3.19 -9.25 39.61
C LYS A 621 4.49 -8.44 39.45
N TYR A 622 5.46 -8.95 38.70
CA TYR A 622 6.72 -8.27 38.39
C TYR A 622 6.70 -7.50 37.07
N TYR A 623 5.64 -7.62 36.28
CA TYR A 623 5.49 -6.94 35.00
C TYR A 623 4.55 -5.74 35.16
N GLN A 624 5.14 -4.55 35.15
CA GLN A 624 4.43 -3.27 35.21
C GLN A 624 4.51 -2.61 33.81
N PRO A 625 3.55 -2.86 32.90
CA PRO A 625 3.62 -2.33 31.53
C PRO A 625 3.73 -0.80 31.48
N ILE A 626 3.19 -0.11 32.50
CA ILE A 626 3.28 1.35 32.68
C ILE A 626 4.72 1.83 32.94
N GLU A 627 5.59 0.98 33.51
CA GLU A 627 6.98 1.32 33.79
C GLU A 627 7.90 1.13 32.56
N TYR A 628 7.59 0.16 31.69
CA TYR A 628 8.34 -0.12 30.45
C TYR A 628 7.87 0.72 29.26
N PHE A 629 6.56 0.96 29.15
CA PHE A 629 5.94 1.77 28.11
C PHE A 629 5.39 3.04 28.74
N LYS A 630 6.27 3.99 29.08
CA LYS A 630 5.84 5.33 29.50
C LYS A 630 5.14 5.99 28.33
N TRP A 631 3.81 5.89 28.30
CA TRP A 631 2.98 6.71 27.43
C TRP A 631 3.37 8.17 27.65
N PRO A 632 3.69 8.96 26.61
CA PRO A 632 3.79 10.40 26.79
C PRO A 632 2.40 10.87 27.20
N LYS A 633 2.23 11.17 28.49
CA LYS A 633 1.05 11.90 28.96
C LYS A 633 0.92 13.12 28.06
N GLN A 634 -0.27 13.30 27.47
CA GLN A 634 -0.62 14.47 26.67
C GLN A 634 -0.23 15.72 27.47
N GLY A 635 0.81 16.40 26.99
CA GLY A 635 1.24 17.71 27.45
C GLY A 635 0.79 18.77 26.47
#